data_AF-A0A250F7K0-F1
#
_entry.id   AF-A0A250F7K0-F1
#
_cell.length_a   1.000
_cell.length_b   1.000
_cell.length_c   1.000
_cell.angle_alpha   90.00
_cell.angle_beta   90.00
_cell.angle_gamma   90.00
#
_symmetry.space_group_name_H-M   'P 1'
#
loop_
_entity.id
_entity.type
_entity.pdbx_description
1 polymer ?
#
loop_
_entity_poly.entity_id
_entity_poly.type
_entity_poly.pdbx_seq_one_letter_code
_entity_poly.pdbx_strand_id
1 'polypeptide(L)'
;MKNLSILTLIQALLSLVSGILISKMSFIGKIGVSTFYSQYAVFKTWWKTALILFIVQFVLLLFLQTFRAKVSVGFARLLAILLTIIGAVGAYLTYIDFTTTAHKVMKFSFHAGFYLFWITWFITCFYFLLSKGAKQTTDLPEEAS
;
A
#
# COMPACT_ATOMS: atom_id res chain seq x y z
N MET A 1 -0.35 -19.30 -7.08
CA MET A 1 -1.49 -18.35 -6.86
C MET A 1 -1.83 -18.17 -5.38
N LYS A 2 -1.87 -19.23 -4.56
CA LYS A 2 -2.20 -19.16 -3.12
C LYS A 2 -1.49 -18.04 -2.34
N ASN A 3 -0.18 -17.86 -2.55
CA ASN A 3 0.60 -16.83 -1.83
C ASN A 3 0.22 -15.39 -2.22
N LEU A 4 -0.17 -15.16 -3.48
CA LEU A 4 -0.67 -13.86 -3.93
C LEU A 4 -2.06 -13.59 -3.38
N SER A 5 -2.95 -14.58 -3.37
CA SER A 5 -4.28 -14.43 -2.76
C SER A 5 -4.19 -14.08 -1.27
N ILE A 6 -3.26 -14.71 -0.53
CA ILE A 6 -2.99 -14.37 0.87
C ILE A 6 -2.48 -12.94 0.99
N LEU A 7 -1.53 -12.51 0.13
CA LEU A 7 -1.02 -11.14 0.14
C LEU A 7 -2.14 -10.12 -0.14
N THR A 8 -2.99 -10.37 -1.13
CA THR A 8 -4.15 -9.51 -1.44
C THR A 8 -5.11 -9.42 -0.26
N LEU A 9 -5.37 -10.53 0.43
CA LEU A 9 -6.23 -10.54 1.62
C LEU A 9 -5.62 -9.71 2.77
N ILE A 10 -4.31 -9.84 2.99
CA ILE A 10 -3.56 -9.03 3.97
C ILE A 10 -3.69 -7.54 3.60
N GLN A 11 -3.48 -7.18 2.33
CA GLN A 11 -3.63 -5.79 1.88
C GLN A 11 -5.06 -5.27 2.10
N ALA A 12 -6.08 -6.06 1.80
CA ALA A 12 -7.48 -5.69 2.02
C ALA A 12 -7.78 -5.45 3.51
N LEU A 13 -7.32 -6.36 4.37
CA LEU A 13 -7.49 -6.24 5.82
C LEU A 13 -6.77 -5.01 6.37
N LEU A 14 -5.51 -4.79 6.00
CA LEU A 14 -4.74 -3.64 6.48
C LEU A 14 -5.28 -2.30 5.93
N SER A 15 -5.80 -2.28 4.70
CA SER A 15 -6.48 -1.11 4.14
C SER A 15 -7.79 -0.80 4.87
N LEU A 16 -8.55 -1.84 5.23
CA LEU A 16 -9.74 -1.71 6.06
C LEU A 16 -9.41 -1.13 7.43
N VAL A 17 -8.41 -1.68 8.13
CA VAL A 17 -7.96 -1.18 9.44
C VAL A 17 -7.47 0.27 9.31
N SER A 18 -6.69 0.58 8.27
CA SER A 18 -6.23 1.95 7.98
C SER A 18 -7.40 2.92 7.79
N GLY A 19 -8.39 2.55 6.98
CA GLY A 19 -9.59 3.36 6.74
C GLY A 19 -10.41 3.59 8.01
N ILE A 20 -10.57 2.58 8.86
CA ILE A 20 -11.22 2.71 10.16
C ILE A 20 -10.44 3.69 11.04
N LEU A 21 -9.12 3.53 11.16
CA LEU A 21 -8.25 4.38 11.97
C LEU A 21 -8.27 5.86 11.53
N ILE A 22 -8.18 6.11 10.23
CA ILE A 22 -8.23 7.46 9.62
C ILE A 22 -9.59 8.12 9.89
N SER A 23 -10.68 7.36 9.81
CA SER A 23 -12.03 7.89 10.02
C SER A 23 -12.39 8.21 11.48
N LYS A 24 -11.58 7.77 12.44
CA LYS A 24 -11.76 8.04 13.88
C LYS A 24 -11.37 9.47 14.27
N MET A 25 -11.88 10.48 13.56
CA MET A 25 -11.70 11.90 13.87
C MET A 25 -12.47 12.31 15.14
N SER A 26 -11.93 13.26 15.90
CA SER A 26 -12.65 13.90 17.02
C SER A 26 -13.85 14.71 16.49
N PHE A 27 -14.81 15.04 17.37
CA PHE A 27 -15.93 15.90 17.00
C PHE A 27 -15.44 17.27 16.45
N ILE A 28 -14.46 17.87 17.11
CA ILE A 28 -13.76 19.08 16.66
C ILE A 28 -13.08 18.89 15.30
N GLY A 29 -12.43 17.73 15.07
CA GLY A 29 -11.83 17.40 13.78
C GLY A 29 -12.84 17.24 12.65
N LYS A 30 -14.02 16.67 12.94
CA LYS A 30 -15.12 16.57 11.95
C LYS A 30 -15.67 17.94 11.57
N ILE A 31 -15.78 18.86 12.52
CA ILE A 31 -16.20 20.25 12.25
C ILE A 31 -15.14 20.94 11.39
N GLY A 32 -13.87 20.92 11.80
CA GLY A 32 -12.77 21.54 11.04
C GLY A 32 -12.64 21.03 9.60
N VAL A 33 -12.77 19.71 9.39
CA VAL A 33 -12.79 19.12 8.04
C VAL A 33 -14.01 19.56 7.22
N SER A 34 -15.15 19.78 7.87
CA SER A 34 -16.39 20.15 7.17
C SER A 34 -16.48 21.64 6.85
N THR A 35 -15.79 22.51 7.60
CA THR A 35 -15.85 23.97 7.43
C THR A 35 -14.68 24.56 6.65
N PHE A 36 -13.45 24.04 6.82
CA PHE A 36 -12.25 24.63 6.21
C PHE A 36 -11.57 23.74 5.16
N TYR A 37 -11.97 22.46 5.08
CA TYR A 37 -11.13 21.39 4.52
C TYR A 37 -11.99 20.33 3.81
N SER A 38 -13.02 20.75 3.08
CA SER A 38 -14.04 19.87 2.45
C SER A 38 -13.44 18.80 1.52
N GLN A 39 -12.30 19.09 0.89
CA GLN A 39 -11.52 18.13 0.08
C GLN A 39 -11.08 16.87 0.85
N TYR A 40 -11.01 16.93 2.17
CA TYR A 40 -10.66 15.80 3.03
C TYR A 40 -11.88 15.06 3.57
N ALA A 41 -13.09 15.39 3.09
CA ALA A 41 -14.32 14.75 3.54
C ALA A 41 -14.34 13.22 3.30
N VAL A 42 -13.57 12.72 2.34
CA VAL A 42 -13.45 11.28 2.06
C VAL A 42 -12.92 10.52 3.29
N PHE A 43 -12.03 11.14 4.07
CA PHE A 43 -11.45 10.58 5.29
C PHE A 43 -12.46 10.44 6.43
N LYS A 44 -13.64 11.07 6.34
CA LYS A 44 -14.73 10.87 7.31
C LYS A 44 -15.44 9.53 7.13
N THR A 45 -15.32 8.90 5.97
CA THR A 45 -16.02 7.66 5.63
C THR A 45 -15.02 6.51 5.56
N TRP A 46 -15.06 5.64 6.57
CA TRP A 46 -14.10 4.54 6.73
C TRP A 46 -14.03 3.62 5.50
N TRP A 47 -15.19 3.27 4.91
CA TRP A 47 -15.24 2.33 3.79
C TRP A 47 -14.73 2.95 2.48
N LYS A 48 -15.01 4.24 2.23
CA LYS A 48 -14.47 4.97 1.06
C LYS A 48 -12.96 5.10 1.18
N THR A 49 -12.48 5.46 2.36
CA THR A 49 -11.04 5.54 2.64
C THR A 49 -10.37 4.17 2.47
N ALA A 50 -10.92 3.13 3.08
CA ALA A 50 -10.41 1.76 2.96
C ALA A 50 -10.35 1.30 1.49
N LEU A 51 -11.39 1.59 0.69
CA LEU A 51 -11.44 1.23 -0.72
C LEU A 51 -10.36 1.96 -1.52
N ILE A 52 -10.17 3.26 -1.31
CA ILE A 52 -9.13 4.04 -1.99
C ILE A 52 -7.74 3.49 -1.65
N LEU A 53 -7.46 3.26 -0.36
CA LEU A 53 -6.17 2.71 0.08
C LEU A 53 -5.95 1.32 -0.52
N PHE A 54 -6.98 0.47 -0.54
CA PHE A 54 -6.90 -0.85 -1.14
C PHE A 54 -6.62 -0.79 -2.65
N ILE A 55 -7.27 0.10 -3.40
CA ILE A 55 -7.01 0.27 -4.84
C ILE A 55 -5.53 0.60 -5.08
N VAL A 56 -4.96 1.53 -4.31
CA VAL A 56 -3.53 1.89 -4.43
C VAL A 56 -2.63 0.68 -4.13
N GLN A 57 -2.90 -0.05 -3.04
CA GLN A 57 -2.13 -1.25 -2.68
C GLN A 57 -2.26 -2.38 -3.72
N PHE A 58 -3.45 -2.52 -4.29
CA PHE A 58 -3.74 -3.52 -5.31
C PHE A 58 -3.05 -3.19 -6.64
N VAL A 59 -3.02 -1.91 -7.03
CA VAL A 59 -2.24 -1.46 -8.19
C VAL A 59 -0.75 -1.75 -8.01
N LEU A 60 -0.19 -1.46 -6.84
CA LEU A 60 1.20 -1.81 -6.51
C LEU A 60 1.46 -3.32 -6.65
N LEU A 61 0.57 -4.15 -6.11
CA LEU A 61 0.67 -5.61 -6.20
C LEU A 61 0.62 -6.10 -7.64
N LEU A 62 -0.37 -5.63 -8.42
CA LEU A 62 -0.54 -6.01 -9.83
C LEU A 62 0.65 -5.55 -10.68
N PHE A 63 1.19 -4.37 -10.41
CA PHE A 63 2.36 -3.85 -11.08
C PHE A 63 3.56 -4.78 -10.85
N LEU A 64 3.93 -5.04 -9.59
CA LEU A 64 5.04 -5.94 -9.27
C LEU A 64 4.82 -7.38 -9.78
N GLN A 65 3.59 -7.88 -9.71
CA GLN A 65 3.23 -9.21 -10.20
C GLN A 65 3.36 -9.31 -11.73
N THR A 66 2.88 -8.31 -12.46
CA THR A 66 2.97 -8.27 -13.92
C THR A 66 4.42 -8.29 -14.37
N PHE A 67 5.26 -7.42 -13.80
CA PHE A 67 6.68 -7.39 -14.14
C PHE A 67 7.35 -8.72 -13.79
N ARG A 68 7.14 -9.26 -12.59
CA ARG A 68 7.68 -10.58 -12.23
C ARG A 68 7.30 -11.70 -13.20
N ALA A 69 6.10 -11.66 -13.78
CA ALA A 69 5.62 -12.67 -14.72
C ALA A 69 6.15 -12.46 -16.15
N LYS A 70 6.56 -11.25 -16.51
CA LYS A 70 6.91 -10.87 -17.89
C LYS A 70 8.40 -10.58 -18.09
N VAL A 71 9.16 -10.37 -17.02
CA VAL A 71 10.58 -9.99 -17.07
C VAL A 71 11.44 -10.91 -16.21
N SER A 72 12.76 -10.68 -16.22
CA SER A 72 13.69 -11.41 -15.36
C SER A 72 13.42 -11.16 -13.88
N VAL A 73 13.70 -12.17 -13.06
CA VAL A 73 13.57 -12.09 -11.59
C VAL A 73 14.45 -10.97 -11.01
N GLY A 74 15.63 -10.75 -11.60
CA GLY A 74 16.53 -9.67 -11.19
C GLY A 74 15.90 -8.29 -11.42
N PHE A 75 15.28 -8.06 -12.58
CA PHE A 75 14.62 -6.79 -12.86
C PHE A 75 13.37 -6.58 -11.99
N ALA A 76 12.57 -7.62 -11.76
CA ALA A 76 11.43 -7.54 -10.85
C ALA A 76 11.86 -7.20 -9.41
N ARG A 77 13.01 -7.72 -8.95
CA ARG A 77 13.60 -7.35 -7.66
C ARG A 77 14.07 -5.90 -7.64
N LEU A 78 14.78 -5.45 -8.67
CA LEU A 78 15.19 -4.05 -8.80
C LEU A 78 13.99 -3.11 -8.70
N LEU A 79 12.89 -3.44 -9.38
CA LEU A 79 11.64 -2.67 -9.32
C LEU A 79 11.06 -2.63 -7.90
N ALA A 80 11.08 -3.75 -7.19
CA ALA A 80 10.65 -3.80 -5.79
C ALA A 80 11.57 -2.97 -4.86
N ILE A 81 12.88 -2.90 -5.12
CA ILE A 81 13.81 -2.01 -4.40
C ILE A 81 13.44 -0.55 -4.65
N LEU A 82 13.25 -0.16 -5.92
CA LEU A 82 12.88 1.21 -6.29
C LEU A 82 11.54 1.61 -5.65
N LEU A 83 10.54 0.73 -5.68
CA LEU A 83 9.25 0.99 -5.04
C LEU A 83 9.34 1.01 -3.50
N THR A 84 10.29 0.28 -2.91
CA THR A 84 10.59 0.39 -1.47
C THR A 84 11.14 1.78 -1.15
N ILE A 85 12.08 2.29 -1.95
CA ILE A 85 12.64 3.64 -1.77
C ILE A 85 11.55 4.71 -1.95
N ILE A 86 10.72 4.59 -2.98
CA ILE A 86 9.58 5.48 -3.20
C ILE A 86 8.62 5.44 -2.00
N GLY A 87 8.34 4.24 -1.47
CA GLY A 87 7.53 4.08 -0.26
C GLY A 87 8.14 4.75 0.96
N ALA A 88 9.46 4.66 1.14
CA ALA A 88 10.19 5.32 2.22
C ALA A 88 10.14 6.85 2.11
N VAL A 89 10.33 7.39 0.90
CA VAL A 89 10.18 8.83 0.63
C VAL A 89 8.75 9.27 0.93
N GLY A 90 7.74 8.54 0.45
CA GLY A 90 6.34 8.85 0.73
C GLY A 90 5.98 8.80 2.22
N ALA A 91 6.49 7.81 2.96
CA ALA A 91 6.34 7.73 4.41
C ALA A 91 7.00 8.91 5.13
N TYR A 92 8.19 9.33 4.67
CA TYR A 92 8.87 10.51 5.21
C TYR A 92 8.10 11.81 4.93
N LEU A 93 7.59 12.00 3.71
CA LEU A 93 6.74 13.14 3.38
C LEU A 93 5.45 13.17 4.21
N THR A 94 4.87 12.00 4.48
CA THR A 94 3.73 11.85 5.40
C THR A 94 4.10 12.28 6.82
N TYR A 95 5.28 11.90 7.31
CA TYR A 95 5.79 12.36 8.60
C TYR A 95 5.98 13.88 8.65
N ILE A 96 6.51 14.49 7.59
CA ILE A 96 6.63 15.95 7.50
C ILE A 96 5.26 16.62 7.53
N ASP A 97 4.28 16.13 6.77
CA ASP A 97 2.91 16.63 6.80
C ASP A 97 2.32 16.57 8.22
N PHE A 98 2.52 15.44 8.90
CA PHE A 98 2.06 15.23 10.28
C PHE A 98 2.80 16.05 11.35
N THR A 99 3.90 16.70 11.02
CA THR A 99 4.68 17.50 11.98
C THR A 99 4.66 18.99 11.69
N THR A 100 4.32 19.38 10.46
CA THR A 100 4.43 20.78 10.00
C THR A 100 3.11 21.40 9.54
N THR A 101 2.06 20.61 9.28
CA THR A 101 0.77 21.13 8.81
C THR A 101 -0.32 21.03 9.88
N ALA A 102 -1.56 21.42 9.52
CA ALA A 102 -2.74 21.24 10.36
C ALA A 102 -2.99 19.77 10.73
N HIS A 103 -2.40 18.80 10.02
CA HIS A 103 -2.53 17.39 10.38
C HIS A 103 -1.82 17.02 11.69
N LYS A 104 -0.87 17.84 12.17
CA LYS A 104 -0.20 17.64 13.47
C LYS A 104 -1.16 17.53 14.65
N VAL A 105 -2.29 18.25 14.61
CA VAL A 105 -3.28 18.25 15.70
C VAL A 105 -4.31 17.13 15.56
N MET A 106 -4.22 16.29 14.53
CA MET A 106 -5.10 15.15 14.36
C MET A 106 -4.84 14.08 15.42
N LYS A 107 -5.86 13.25 15.68
CA LYS A 107 -5.74 12.15 16.64
C LYS A 107 -4.62 11.19 16.24
N PHE A 108 -4.01 10.54 17.24
CA PHE A 108 -3.04 9.47 17.00
C PHE A 108 -3.56 8.38 16.05
N SER A 109 -4.86 8.03 16.12
CA SER A 109 -5.46 7.05 15.21
C SER A 109 -5.37 7.47 13.75
N PHE A 110 -5.49 8.76 13.45
CA PHE A 110 -5.35 9.27 12.09
C PHE A 110 -3.95 8.99 11.57
N HIS A 111 -2.93 9.40 12.34
CA HIS A 111 -1.52 9.15 12.04
C HIS A 111 -1.22 7.66 11.85
N ALA A 112 -1.66 6.84 12.80
CA ALA A 112 -1.45 5.40 12.78
C ALA A 112 -2.05 4.74 11.53
N GLY A 113 -3.21 5.21 11.05
CA GLY A 113 -3.82 4.67 9.83
C GLY A 113 -3.00 4.95 8.57
N PHE A 114 -2.39 6.12 8.43
CA PHE A 114 -1.47 6.40 7.31
C PHE A 114 -0.14 5.66 7.41
N TYR A 115 0.42 5.51 8.62
CA TYR A 115 1.61 4.68 8.79
C TYR A 115 1.33 3.20 8.48
N LEU A 116 0.13 2.70 8.81
CA LEU A 116 -0.28 1.34 8.46
C LEU A 116 -0.39 1.14 6.94
N PHE A 117 -0.81 2.16 6.20
CA PHE A 117 -0.75 2.14 4.74
C PHE A 117 0.69 1.96 4.22
N TRP A 118 1.67 2.70 4.75
CA TRP A 118 3.07 2.54 4.34
C TRP A 118 3.66 1.19 4.76
N ILE A 119 3.31 0.68 5.94
CA ILE A 119 3.69 -0.68 6.35
C ILE A 119 3.17 -1.72 5.34
N THR A 120 1.91 -1.58 4.89
CA THR A 120 1.32 -2.46 3.87
C THR A 120 2.06 -2.38 2.53
N TRP A 121 2.49 -1.18 2.15
CA TRP A 121 3.32 -0.96 0.96
C TRP A 121 4.64 -1.72 1.05
N PHE A 122 5.34 -1.62 2.19
CA PHE A 122 6.60 -2.32 2.42
C PHE A 122 6.44 -3.84 2.47
N ILE A 123 5.39 -4.36 3.10
CA ILE A 123 5.08 -5.80 3.09
C ILE A 123 5.00 -6.31 1.65
N THR A 124 4.32 -5.55 0.79
CA THR A 124 4.17 -5.90 -0.63
C THR A 124 5.52 -5.90 -1.34
N CYS A 125 6.31 -4.84 -1.18
CA CYS A 125 7.63 -4.77 -1.81
C CYS A 125 8.57 -5.89 -1.31
N PHE A 126 8.64 -6.12 0.00
CA PHE A 126 9.46 -7.18 0.59
C PHE A 126 9.03 -8.58 0.17
N TYR A 127 7.73 -8.82 0.01
CA TYR A 127 7.26 -10.09 -0.56
C TYR A 127 7.88 -10.36 -1.94
N PHE A 128 7.96 -9.35 -2.82
CA PHE A 128 8.56 -9.49 -4.15
C PHE A 128 10.09 -9.53 -4.13
N LEU A 129 10.73 -8.86 -3.17
CA LEU A 129 12.18 -8.93 -2.97
C LEU A 129 12.64 -10.33 -2.54
N LEU A 130 11.95 -10.90 -1.54
CA LEU A 130 12.31 -12.19 -0.91
C LEU A 130 11.78 -13.40 -1.69
N SER A 131 10.84 -13.17 -2.59
CA SER A 131 10.28 -14.21 -3.43
C SER A 131 11.34 -14.89 -4.30
N LYS A 132 11.32 -16.23 -4.33
CA LYS A 132 12.11 -17.02 -5.27
C LYS A 132 11.59 -16.81 -6.70
N GLY A 133 12.48 -16.81 -7.68
CA GLY A 133 12.11 -16.72 -9.09
C GLY A 133 11.04 -17.76 -9.43
N ALA A 134 10.04 -17.37 -10.22
CA ALA A 134 9.19 -18.39 -10.84
C ALA A 134 10.11 -19.25 -11.71
N LYS A 135 10.11 -20.57 -11.53
CA LYS A 135 10.77 -21.47 -12.48
C LYS A 135 10.22 -21.10 -13.86
N GLN A 136 11.06 -20.56 -14.74
CA GLN A 136 10.76 -20.59 -16.15
C GLN A 136 10.69 -22.08 -16.50
N THR A 137 9.49 -22.58 -16.75
CA THR A 137 9.30 -23.83 -17.48
C THR A 137 9.77 -23.56 -18.89
N THR A 138 11.09 -23.62 -19.08
CA THR A 138 11.68 -23.88 -20.39
C THR A 138 11.58 -25.39 -20.60
N ASP A 139 10.36 -25.91 -20.67
CA ASP A 139 10.13 -27.26 -21.19
C ASP A 139 10.19 -27.09 -22.71
N LEU A 140 11.41 -27.10 -23.26
CA LEU A 140 11.60 -27.39 -24.67
C LEU A 140 11.01 -28.79 -24.90
N PRO A 141 10.25 -29.03 -25.99
CA PRO A 141 9.87 -30.38 -26.34
C PRO A 141 11.16 -31.18 -26.50
N GLU A 142 11.31 -32.23 -25.70
CA GLU A 142 12.30 -33.26 -25.93
C GLU A 142 11.93 -33.85 -27.31
N GLU A 143 12.61 -33.36 -28.36
CA GLU A 143 12.50 -33.96 -29.68
C GLU A 143 12.94 -35.42 -29.51
N ALA A 144 11.97 -36.31 -29.68
CA ALA A 144 12.18 -37.74 -29.70
C ALA A 144 13.18 -38.08 -30.81
N SER A 145 14.36 -38.56 -30.42
CA SER A 145 15.35 -39.21 -31.28
C SER A 145 15.64 -40.61 -30.77
#